data_AF-A0A350UHM1-F1
#
_entry.id   AF-A0A350UHM1-F1
#
_cell.length_a   1.000
_cell.length_b   1.000
_cell.length_c   1.000
_cell.angle_alpha   90.00
_cell.angle_beta   90.00
_cell.angle_gamma   90.00
#
_symmetry.space_group_name_H-M   'P 1'
#
loop_
_entity.id
_entity.type
_entity.pdbx_description
1 polymer ?
#
loop_
_entity_poly.entity_id
_entity_poly.type
_entity_poly.pdbx_seq_one_letter_code
_entity_poly.pdbx_strand_id
1 'polypeptide(L)'
;FPHTALPISLRGGDLEQNAAIARDVLAGVPGPHRDIVLVNSAAALMAAGRASAIPEAMALAAGTIDSGAAAAKLQAFVEFTRSAA
;
A
#
# COMPACT_ATOMS: atom_id res chain seq x y z
N PHE A 1 -1.93 -15.11 -0.77
CA PHE A 1 -1.15 -14.46 -1.83
C PHE A 1 -1.19 -15.31 -3.08
N PRO A 2 -2.05 -14.98 -4.05
CA PRO A 2 -2.24 -15.84 -5.23
C PRO A 2 -1.26 -15.53 -6.37
N HIS A 3 -0.35 -14.56 -6.24
CA HIS A 3 0.54 -14.15 -7.33
C HIS A 3 2.01 -14.37 -7.00
N THR A 4 2.73 -15.03 -7.92
CA THR A 4 4.20 -15.07 -7.90
C THR A 4 4.73 -13.71 -8.33
N ALA A 5 5.40 -12.99 -7.42
CA ALA A 5 6.03 -11.71 -7.71
C ALA A 5 7.32 -11.91 -8.53
N LEU A 6 7.18 -12.15 -9.84
CA LEU A 6 8.32 -12.11 -10.76
C LEU A 6 8.88 -10.67 -10.78
N PRO A 7 10.21 -10.45 -10.88
CA PRO A 7 10.78 -9.10 -10.87
C PRO A 7 10.16 -8.15 -11.91
N ILE A 8 9.75 -8.68 -13.07
CA ILE A 8 9.08 -7.90 -14.12
C ILE A 8 7.66 -7.45 -13.74
N SER A 9 6.98 -8.20 -12.87
CA SER A 9 5.61 -7.89 -12.43
C SER A 9 5.53 -6.71 -11.46
N LEU A 10 6.66 -6.33 -10.87
CA LEU A 10 6.79 -5.18 -9.97
C LEU A 10 7.39 -3.94 -10.64
N ARG A 11 7.70 -4.02 -11.94
CA ARG A 11 8.30 -2.91 -12.67
C ARG A 11 7.35 -1.71 -12.64
N GLY A 12 7.89 -0.56 -12.23
CA GLY A 12 7.24 0.74 -12.40
C GLY A 12 7.40 1.27 -13.82
N GLY A 13 6.96 2.50 -14.02
CA GLY A 13 6.94 3.17 -15.31
C GLY A 13 7.46 4.60 -15.27
N ASP A 14 6.93 5.42 -16.16
CA ASP A 14 7.06 6.88 -16.12
C ASP A 14 6.27 7.51 -14.94
N LEU A 15 6.19 8.84 -14.92
CA LEU A 15 5.53 9.59 -13.85
C LEU A 15 4.04 9.24 -13.76
N GLU A 16 3.35 9.27 -14.89
CA GLU A 16 1.93 9.01 -15.00
C GLU A 16 1.59 7.57 -14.60
N GLN A 17 2.39 6.60 -15.07
CA GLN A 17 2.26 5.19 -14.76
C GLN A 17 2.50 4.92 -13.27
N ASN A 18 3.56 5.46 -12.68
CA ASN A 18 3.83 5.27 -11.24
C ASN A 18 2.75 5.90 -10.37
N ALA A 19 2.23 7.07 -10.77
CA ALA A 19 1.13 7.71 -10.07
C ALA A 19 -0.17 6.89 -10.17
N ALA A 20 -0.43 6.24 -11.30
CA ALA A 20 -1.56 5.32 -11.45
C ALA A 20 -1.37 4.07 -10.57
N ILE A 21 -0.22 3.40 -10.65
CA ILE A 21 0.11 2.22 -9.83
C ILE A 21 -0.08 2.54 -8.34
N ALA A 22 0.44 3.67 -7.86
CA ALA A 22 0.30 4.07 -6.46
C ALA A 22 -1.16 4.25 -6.05
N ARG A 23 -1.98 4.89 -6.90
CA ARG A 23 -3.42 5.05 -6.63
C ARG A 23 -4.15 3.72 -6.64
N ASP A 24 -3.85 2.84 -7.59
CA ASP A 24 -4.47 1.52 -7.70
C ASP A 24 -4.17 0.66 -6.47
N VAL A 25 -2.91 0.66 -6.00
CA VAL A 25 -2.53 -0.03 -4.77
C VAL A 25 -3.31 0.50 -3.58
N LEU A 26 -3.40 1.82 -3.41
CA LEU A 26 -4.12 2.44 -2.29
C LEU A 26 -5.64 2.26 -2.37
N ALA A 27 -6.18 2.09 -3.58
CA ALA A 27 -7.58 1.75 -3.82
C ALA A 27 -7.88 0.25 -3.64
N GLY A 28 -6.87 -0.57 -3.34
CA GLY A 28 -7.04 -1.99 -3.10
C GLY A 28 -7.15 -2.84 -4.36
N VAL A 29 -6.76 -2.33 -5.52
CA VAL A 29 -6.76 -3.09 -6.77
C VAL A 29 -5.86 -4.33 -6.61
N PRO A 30 -6.40 -5.55 -6.80
CA PRO A 30 -5.60 -6.76 -6.67
C PRO A 30 -4.48 -6.82 -7.72
N GLY A 31 -3.29 -7.23 -7.31
CA GLY A 31 -2.16 -7.40 -8.22
C GLY A 31 -0.81 -7.42 -7.51
N PRO A 32 0.28 -7.71 -8.26
CA PRO A 32 1.63 -7.89 -7.70
C PRO A 32 2.15 -6.62 -6.99
N HIS A 33 1.85 -5.43 -7.49
CA HIS A 33 2.20 -4.17 -6.82
C HIS A 33 1.53 -4.02 -5.45
N ARG A 34 0.24 -4.39 -5.33
CA ARG A 34 -0.45 -4.38 -4.03
C ARG A 34 0.16 -5.42 -3.10
N ASP A 35 0.41 -6.63 -3.61
CA ASP A 35 0.96 -7.72 -2.80
C ASP A 35 2.33 -7.35 -2.18
N ILE A 36 3.24 -6.75 -2.95
CA ILE A 36 4.55 -6.33 -2.39
C ILE A 36 4.40 -5.18 -1.38
N VAL A 37 3.47 -4.25 -1.61
CA VAL A 37 3.21 -3.15 -0.67
C VAL A 37 2.62 -3.69 0.63
N LEU A 38 1.77 -4.71 0.60
CA LEU A 38 1.27 -5.36 1.80
C LEU A 38 2.38 -6.02 2.61
N VAL A 39 3.32 -6.69 1.96
CA VAL A 39 4.49 -7.29 2.62
C VAL A 39 5.35 -6.22 3.31
N ASN A 40 5.70 -5.15 2.59
CA ASN A 40 6.50 -4.05 3.15
C ASN A 40 5.76 -3.33 4.29
N SER A 41 4.45 -3.14 4.16
CA SER A 41 3.62 -2.51 5.20
C SER A 41 3.53 -3.39 6.44
N ALA A 42 3.36 -4.70 6.29
CA ALA A 42 3.37 -5.64 7.41
C ALA A 42 4.72 -5.62 8.15
N ALA A 43 5.84 -5.58 7.43
CA ALA A 43 7.17 -5.43 8.03
C ALA A 43 7.30 -4.10 8.81
N ALA A 44 6.79 -2.99 8.25
CA ALA A 44 6.76 -1.69 8.92
C ALA A 44 5.87 -1.69 10.18
N LEU A 45 4.70 -2.33 10.12
CA LEU A 45 3.79 -2.47 11.25
C LEU A 45 4.40 -3.29 12.39
N MET A 46 5.08 -4.39 12.07
CA MET A 46 5.85 -5.18 13.04
C MET A 46 6.96 -4.35 13.68
N ALA A 47 7.76 -3.64 12.87
CA ALA A 47 8.84 -2.78 13.36
C ALA A 47 8.33 -1.63 14.25
N ALA A 48 7.11 -1.15 13.99
CA ALA A 48 6.43 -0.14 14.79
C ALA A 48 5.70 -0.68 16.04
N GLY A 49 5.82 -1.99 16.33
CA GLY A 49 5.15 -2.63 17.46
C GLY A 49 3.62 -2.67 17.35
N ARG A 50 3.09 -2.61 16.12
CA ARG A 50 1.64 -2.63 15.84
C ARG A 50 1.06 -4.02 15.60
N ALA A 51 1.93 -5.02 15.49
CA ALA A 51 1.58 -6.43 15.39
C ALA A 51 2.69 -7.27 16.02
N SER A 52 2.32 -8.45 16.52
CA SER A 52 3.22 -9.39 17.20
C SER A 52 3.66 -10.56 16.32
N ALA A 53 2.95 -10.78 15.21
CA ALA A 53 3.24 -11.84 14.26
C ALA A 53 2.96 -11.41 12.81
N ILE A 54 3.67 -12.03 11.86
CA ILE A 54 3.52 -11.73 10.42
C ILE A 54 2.06 -11.87 9.94
N PRO A 55 1.30 -12.95 10.27
CA PRO A 55 -0.08 -13.06 9.82
C PRO A 55 -0.99 -11.93 10.30
N GLU A 56 -0.80 -11.48 11.53
CA GLU A 56 -1.51 -10.34 12.12
C GLU A 56 -1.17 -9.04 11.38
N ALA A 57 0.12 -8.78 11.17
CA ALA A 57 0.61 -7.60 10.46
C ALA A 57 0.10 -7.56 9.01
N MET A 58 0.05 -8.71 8.34
CA MET A 58 -0.50 -8.86 7.00
C MET A 58 -1.99 -8.56 6.96
N ALA A 59 -2.76 -9.05 7.93
CA ALA A 59 -4.19 -8.78 8.04
C ALA A 59 -4.47 -7.30 8.29
N LEU A 60 -3.69 -6.65 9.15
CA LEU A 60 -3.75 -5.20 9.40
C LEU A 60 -3.44 -4.39 8.13
N ALA A 61 -2.36 -4.72 7.42
CA ALA A 61 -1.99 -4.05 6.17
C ALA A 61 -3.09 -4.20 5.11
N ALA A 62 -3.59 -5.42 4.90
CA ALA A 62 -4.64 -5.70 3.93
C ALA A 62 -5.93 -4.97 4.28
N GLY A 63 -6.38 -5.07 5.55
CA GLY A 63 -7.56 -4.37 6.03
C GLY A 63 -7.47 -2.85 5.89
N THR A 64 -6.28 -2.26 6.08
CA THR A 64 -6.06 -0.82 5.92
C THR A 64 -6.20 -0.37 4.47
N ILE A 65 -5.70 -1.15 3.51
CA ILE A 65 -5.83 -0.86 2.08
C ILE A 65 -7.27 -1.14 1.61
N ASP A 66 -7.81 -2.32 1.92
CA ASP A 66 -9.10 -2.79 1.37
C ASP A 66 -10.30 -2.03 1.93
N SER A 67 -10.17 -1.44 3.13
CA SER A 67 -11.18 -0.54 3.69
C SER A 67 -11.18 0.86 3.06
N GLY A 68 -10.19 1.18 2.21
CA GLY A 68 -9.98 2.53 1.66
C GLY A 68 -9.34 3.52 2.64
N ALA A 69 -9.01 3.10 3.87
CA ALA A 69 -8.39 3.99 4.87
C ALA A 69 -7.04 4.55 4.38
N ALA A 70 -6.26 3.75 3.66
CA ALA A 70 -5.00 4.18 3.06
C ALA A 70 -5.21 5.31 2.02
N ALA A 71 -6.18 5.14 1.11
CA ALA A 71 -6.54 6.16 0.12
C ALA A 71 -7.09 7.43 0.77
N ALA A 72 -7.95 7.30 1.78
CA ALA A 72 -8.48 8.44 2.53
C ALA A 72 -7.35 9.21 3.25
N LYS A 73 -6.35 8.51 3.79
CA LYS A 73 -5.20 9.15 4.44
C LYS A 73 -4.35 9.94 3.45
N LEU A 74 -4.17 9.46 2.22
CA LEU A 74 -3.50 10.22 1.16
C LEU A 74 -4.26 11.51 0.84
N GLN A 75 -5.58 11.45 0.70
CA GLN A 75 -6.38 12.66 0.44
C GLN A 75 -6.26 13.68 1.56
N ALA A 76 -6.39 13.24 2.81
CA ALA A 76 -6.20 14.12 3.97
C ALA A 76 -4.80 14.76 4.01
N PHE A 77 -3.75 14.05 3.59
CA PHE A 77 -2.41 14.60 3.50
C PHE A 77 -2.27 15.64 2.37
N VAL A 78 -2.89 15.39 1.21
CA VAL A 78 -2.93 16.36 0.10
C VAL A 78 -3.66 17.64 0.53
N GLU A 79 -4.80 17.52 1.20
CA GLU A 79 -5.54 18.67 1.73
C GLU A 79 -4.71 19.44 2.75
N PHE A 80 -4.10 18.74 3.72
CA PHE A 80 -3.27 19.35 4.74
C PHE A 80 -2.13 20.17 4.14
N THR A 81 -1.36 19.59 3.22
CA THR A 81 -0.20 20.27 2.59
C THR A 81 -0.60 21.45 1.71
N ARG A 82 -1.79 21.43 1.12
CA ARG A 82 -2.32 22.57 0.34
C ARG A 82 -2.88 23.69 1.22
N SER A 83 -3.40 23.35 2.40
CA SER A 83 -3.91 24.34 3.38
C SER A 83 -2.82 25.01 4.22
N ALA A 84 -1.63 24.39 4.28
CA ALA A 84 -0.46 24.91 4.98
C ALA A 84 0.41 25.84 4.10
N ALA A 85 0.01 26.06 2.85
CA ALA A 85 0.61 27.01 1.90
C ALA A 85 -0.22 28.29 1.85
#